data_AF-A0A1R0GK91-F1
#
_entry.id   AF-A0A1R0GK91-F1
#
_cell.length_a   1.000
_cell.length_b   1.000
_cell.length_c   1.000
_cell.angle_alpha   90.00
_cell.angle_beta   90.00
_cell.angle_gamma   90.00
#
_symmetry.space_group_name_H-M   'P 1'
#
loop_
_entity.id
_entity.type
_entity.pdbx_description
1 polymer ?
#
loop_
_entity_poly.entity_id
_entity_poly.type
_entity_poly.pdbx_seq_one_letter_code
_entity_poly.pdbx_strand_id
1 'polypeptide(L)'
;MKLVSIRDVLSSPENNPQGWFYLPPDAAQWSAETLGVFSLDSSDFPPDSDDYLPKQAKEDGWIATLETSAIEDVVDNAKDQLPTVSVADLFKAFVFYFENDAFIEY
;
A
#
# COMPACT_ATOMS: atom_id res chain seq x y z
N MET A 1 3.92 -4.08 -14.68
CA MET A 1 3.80 -3.97 -13.20
C MET A 1 3.92 -5.35 -12.60
N LYS A 2 4.51 -5.49 -11.42
CA LYS A 2 4.80 -6.79 -10.77
C LYS A 2 3.94 -6.92 -9.50
N LEU A 3 3.44 -8.13 -9.23
CA LEU A 3 2.77 -8.44 -7.96
C LEU A 3 3.80 -8.48 -6.83
N VAL A 4 3.45 -7.90 -5.69
CA VAL A 4 4.29 -7.82 -4.49
C VAL A 4 3.43 -8.00 -3.25
N SER A 5 3.94 -8.69 -2.23
CA SER A 5 3.19 -8.90 -0.99
C SER A 5 3.14 -7.64 -0.14
N ILE A 6 2.10 -7.47 0.68
CA ILE A 6 2.06 -6.38 1.67
C ILE A 6 3.29 -6.43 2.59
N ARG A 7 3.75 -7.63 2.98
CA ARG A 7 5.00 -7.80 3.75
C ARG A 7 6.17 -7.11 3.06
N ASP A 8 6.40 -7.42 1.78
CA ASP A 8 7.57 -6.91 1.07
C ASP A 8 7.50 -5.38 0.94
N VAL A 9 6.30 -4.86 0.65
CA VAL A 9 6.02 -3.41 0.58
C VAL A 9 6.37 -2.72 1.89
N LEU A 10 5.96 -3.28 3.03
CA LEU A 10 6.17 -2.67 4.35
C LEU A 10 7.58 -2.91 4.91
N SER A 11 8.26 -3.98 4.49
CA SER A 11 9.60 -4.33 5.00
C SER A 11 10.71 -3.50 4.37
N SER A 12 10.45 -2.89 3.21
CA SER A 12 11.41 -2.03 2.50
C SER A 12 10.67 -0.93 1.74
N PRO A 13 9.98 -0.01 2.45
CA PRO A 13 9.09 0.96 1.85
C PRO A 13 9.78 1.86 0.81
N GLU A 14 11.06 2.18 1.03
CA GLU A 14 11.89 3.01 0.16
C GLU A 14 12.21 2.39 -1.21
N ASN A 15 12.03 1.08 -1.34
CA ASN A 15 12.28 0.34 -2.58
C ASN A 15 11.02 0.18 -3.43
N ASN A 16 9.88 0.66 -2.97
CA ASN A 16 8.62 0.55 -3.69
C ASN A 16 8.60 1.47 -4.92
N PRO A 17 7.94 1.05 -6.02
CA PRO A 17 7.61 1.97 -7.09
C PRO A 17 6.82 3.17 -6.56
N GLN A 18 6.99 4.33 -7.19
CA GLN A 18 6.15 5.50 -6.93
C GLN A 18 4.74 5.26 -7.50
N GLY A 19 3.72 5.72 -6.78
CA GLY A 19 2.32 5.62 -7.20
C GLY A 19 1.42 5.02 -6.13
N TRP A 20 0.24 4.56 -6.55
CA TRP A 20 -0.76 3.95 -5.68
C TRP A 20 -0.58 2.45 -5.61
N PHE A 21 -0.65 1.89 -4.40
CA PHE A 21 -0.67 0.45 -4.19
C PHE A 21 -2.10 -0.07 -4.27
N TYR A 22 -2.35 -1.03 -5.16
CA TYR A 22 -3.66 -1.64 -5.37
C TYR A 22 -3.74 -3.01 -4.73
N LEU A 23 -4.87 -3.29 -4.05
CA LEU A 23 -5.15 -4.55 -3.38
C LEU A 23 -6.56 -5.08 -3.72
N PRO A 24 -6.83 -6.39 -3.53
CA PRO A 24 -8.18 -6.94 -3.63
C PRO A 24 -9.18 -6.17 -2.75
N PRO A 25 -10.44 -6.01 -3.15
CA PRO A 25 -11.38 -5.07 -2.53
C PRO A 25 -11.83 -5.44 -1.10
N ASP A 26 -11.64 -6.68 -0.66
CA ASP A 26 -12.06 -7.14 0.66
C ASP A 26 -10.92 -7.04 1.68
N ALA A 27 -10.82 -5.88 2.35
CA ALA A 27 -9.77 -5.60 3.33
C ALA A 27 -9.79 -6.55 4.54
N ALA A 28 -10.96 -7.09 4.91
CA ALA A 28 -11.08 -8.03 6.02
C ALA A 28 -10.42 -9.39 5.73
N GLN A 29 -10.12 -9.69 4.46
CA GLN A 29 -9.40 -10.89 4.04
C GLN A 29 -7.90 -10.66 3.82
N TRP A 30 -7.41 -9.44 4.04
CA TRP A 30 -6.00 -9.15 3.85
C TRP A 30 -5.14 -9.81 4.92
N SER A 31 -3.94 -10.18 4.50
CA SER A 31 -2.85 -10.63 5.35
C SER A 31 -1.54 -10.03 4.83
N ALA A 32 -0.45 -10.16 5.58
CA ALA A 32 0.86 -9.75 5.11
C ALA A 32 1.30 -10.46 3.80
N GLU A 33 0.72 -11.63 3.48
CA GLU A 33 0.98 -12.35 2.21
C GLU A 33 0.09 -11.91 1.05
N THR A 34 -0.92 -11.06 1.29
CA THR A 34 -1.81 -10.60 0.23
C THR A 34 -0.99 -9.88 -0.83
N LEU A 35 -1.19 -10.28 -2.09
CA LEU A 35 -0.50 -9.69 -3.23
C LEU A 35 -1.22 -8.42 -3.66
N GLY A 36 -0.43 -7.37 -3.85
CA GLY A 36 -0.85 -6.11 -4.44
C GLY A 36 0.01 -5.74 -5.66
N VAL A 37 -0.28 -4.60 -6.25
CA VAL A 37 0.44 -4.07 -7.42
C VAL A 37 0.43 -2.55 -7.39
N PHE A 38 1.57 -1.92 -7.68
CA PHE A 38 1.63 -0.48 -7.85
C PHE A 38 1.16 -0.05 -9.23
N SER A 39 0.42 1.04 -9.31
CA SER A 39 0.22 1.77 -10.57
C SER A 39 1.51 2.46 -11.01
N LEU A 40 1.49 3.01 -12.22
CA LEU A 40 2.43 4.05 -12.60
C LEU A 40 1.96 5.40 -12.03
N ASP A 41 2.83 6.40 -12.08
CA ASP A 41 2.47 7.77 -11.72
C ASP A 41 1.51 8.34 -12.77
N SER A 42 0.30 8.71 -12.34
CA SER A 42 -0.72 9.26 -13.24
C SER A 42 -0.30 10.57 -13.91
N SER A 43 0.65 11.33 -13.33
CA SER A 43 1.13 12.58 -13.90
C SER A 43 1.95 12.41 -15.18
N ASP A 44 2.45 11.18 -15.43
CA ASP A 44 3.13 10.83 -16.68
C ASP A 44 2.16 10.57 -17.85
N PHE A 45 0.84 10.64 -17.61
CA PHE A 45 -0.21 10.28 -18.56
C PHE A 45 -1.20 11.44 -18.77
N PRO A 46 -1.94 11.44 -19.90
CA PRO A 46 -3.02 12.42 -20.10
C PRO A 46 -4.07 12.38 -18.98
N PRO A 47 -4.71 13.51 -18.63
CA PRO A 47 -5.66 13.59 -17.50
C PRO A 47 -6.82 12.59 -17.55
N ASP A 48 -7.24 12.16 -18.74
CA ASP A 48 -8.35 11.22 -18.96
C ASP A 48 -7.88 9.80 -19.32
N SER A 49 -6.57 9.51 -19.23
CA SER A 49 -6.03 8.17 -19.50
C SER A 49 -6.13 7.29 -18.26
N ASP A 50 -6.36 6.00 -18.47
CA ASP A 50 -6.29 4.96 -17.44
C ASP A 50 -5.08 4.03 -17.66
N ASP A 51 -4.15 4.39 -18.55
CA ASP A 51 -3.03 3.54 -18.96
C ASP A 51 -2.04 3.30 -17.81
N TYR A 52 -1.99 4.21 -16.84
CA TYR A 52 -1.20 4.07 -15.61
C TYR A 52 -1.74 3.00 -14.66
N LEU A 53 -3.01 2.61 -14.81
CA LEU A 53 -3.65 1.63 -13.93
C LEU A 53 -3.17 0.20 -14.22
N PRO A 54 -2.93 -0.60 -13.18
CA PRO A 54 -2.70 -2.04 -13.35
C PRO A 54 -3.95 -2.72 -13.89
N LYS A 55 -3.77 -3.83 -14.62
CA LYS A 55 -4.90 -4.64 -15.11
C LYS A 55 -5.83 -5.08 -13.99
N GLN A 56 -5.30 -5.33 -12.79
CA GLN A 56 -6.09 -5.77 -11.64
C GLN A 56 -7.10 -4.69 -11.19
N ALA A 57 -6.73 -3.41 -11.31
CA ALA A 57 -7.66 -2.32 -11.05
C ALA A 57 -8.71 -2.21 -12.17
N LYS A 58 -8.31 -2.40 -13.43
CA LYS A 58 -9.18 -2.28 -14.61
C LYS A 58 -10.17 -3.45 -14.77
N GLU A 59 -9.75 -4.67 -14.42
CA GLU A 59 -10.46 -5.91 -14.74
C GLU A 59 -10.94 -6.67 -13.50
N ASP A 60 -10.12 -6.70 -12.44
CA ASP A 60 -10.37 -7.54 -11.25
C ASP A 60 -11.01 -6.76 -10.08
N GLY A 61 -11.30 -5.47 -10.27
CA GLY A 61 -11.92 -4.61 -9.27
C GLY A 61 -11.03 -4.31 -8.05
N TRP A 62 -9.71 -4.41 -8.20
CA TRP A 62 -8.79 -4.01 -7.13
C TRP A 62 -8.86 -2.51 -6.89
N ILE A 63 -8.74 -2.12 -5.63
CA ILE A 63 -8.92 -0.74 -5.19
C ILE A 63 -7.57 -0.08 -4.92
N ALA A 64 -7.47 1.22 -5.19
CA ALA A 64 -6.36 2.02 -4.71
C ALA A 64 -6.41 2.05 -3.17
N THR A 65 -5.26 1.84 -2.52
CA THR A 65 -5.18 1.83 -1.05
C THR A 65 -4.42 3.05 -0.56
N LEU A 66 -3.10 2.96 -0.47
CA LEU A 66 -2.23 4.07 -0.09
C LEU A 66 -1.22 4.34 -1.21
N GLU A 67 -0.84 5.60 -1.34
CA GLU A 67 0.32 6.00 -2.14
C GLU A 67 1.62 5.66 -1.41
N THR A 68 2.71 5.56 -2.16
CA THR A 68 4.03 5.19 -1.63
C THR A 68 4.49 6.08 -0.47
N SER A 69 4.28 7.39 -0.56
CA SER A 69 4.57 8.37 0.51
C SER A 69 3.79 8.07 1.80
N ALA A 70 2.49 7.79 1.70
CA ALA A 70 1.69 7.44 2.86
C ALA A 70 2.12 6.10 3.49
N ILE A 71 2.55 5.13 2.67
CA ILE A 71 3.11 3.87 3.16
C ILE A 71 4.42 4.11 3.92
N GLU A 72 5.31 4.95 3.40
CA GLU A 72 6.55 5.37 4.08
C GLU A 72 6.25 6.01 5.43
N ASP A 73 5.33 6.98 5.47
CA ASP A 73 4.91 7.67 6.69
C ASP A 73 4.32 6.71 7.74
N VAL A 74 3.49 5.75 7.31
CA VAL A 74 2.92 4.72 8.21
C VAL A 74 4.02 3.85 8.83
N VAL A 75 5.00 3.44 8.04
CA VAL A 75 6.11 2.61 8.52
C VAL A 75 7.00 3.39 9.49
N ASP A 76 7.33 4.64 9.17
CA ASP A 76 8.17 5.48 10.02
C ASP A 76 7.45 5.84 11.33
N ASN A 77 6.16 6.17 11.27
CA ASN A 77 5.34 6.39 12.46
C ASN A 77 5.33 5.18 13.41
N ALA A 78 5.22 3.95 12.88
CA ALA A 78 5.25 2.75 13.72
C ALA A 78 6.64 2.52 14.35
N LYS A 79 7.72 2.79 13.60
CA LYS A 79 9.10 2.71 14.10
C LYS A 79 9.39 3.76 15.19
N ASP A 80 8.79 4.93 15.11
CA ASP A 80 8.95 5.99 16.11
C ASP A 80 8.24 5.67 17.44
N GLN A 81 7.13 4.93 17.38
CA GLN A 81 6.35 4.56 18.57
C GLN A 81 6.86 3.29 19.27
N LEU A 82 7.45 2.34 18.54
CA LEU A 82 7.82 1.03 19.07
C LEU A 82 9.35 0.84 19.11
N PRO A 83 9.91 0.33 20.23
CA PRO A 83 11.36 0.07 20.34
C PRO A 83 11.85 -1.04 19.40
N THR A 84 10.96 -1.91 18.94
CA THR A 84 11.20 -2.92 17.92
C THR A 84 9.89 -3.16 17.18
N VAL A 85 9.88 -2.95 15.87
CA VAL A 85 8.69 -3.11 15.03
C VAL A 85 8.75 -4.45 14.28
N SER A 86 7.66 -5.22 14.35
CA SER A 86 7.51 -6.43 13.54
C SER A 86 6.71 -6.16 12.27
N VAL A 87 6.80 -7.07 11.29
CA VAL A 87 5.93 -7.00 10.09
C VAL A 87 4.44 -7.06 10.46
N ALA A 88 4.08 -7.73 11.55
CA ALA A 88 2.69 -7.79 12.02
C ALA A 88 2.22 -6.41 12.54
N ASP A 89 3.10 -5.67 13.22
CA ASP A 89 2.81 -4.30 13.67
C ASP A 89 2.66 -3.36 12.49
N LEU A 90 3.57 -3.44 11.51
CA LEU A 90 3.49 -2.64 10.27
C LEU A 90 2.21 -2.96 9.49
N PHE A 91 1.84 -4.24 9.36
CA PHE A 91 0.60 -4.63 8.69
C PHE A 91 -0.63 -4.07 9.41
N LYS A 92 -0.65 -4.13 10.75
CA LYS A 92 -1.72 -3.54 11.56
C LYS A 92 -1.81 -2.02 11.36
N ALA A 93 -0.68 -1.31 11.36
CA ALA A 93 -0.62 0.12 11.12
C ALA A 93 -1.11 0.50 9.71
N PHE A 94 -0.70 -0.26 8.68
CA PHE A 94 -1.15 -0.10 7.30
C PHE A 94 -2.67 -0.23 7.18
N VAL A 95 -3.26 -1.31 7.72
CA VAL A 95 -4.72 -1.52 7.69
C VAL A 95 -5.44 -0.43 8.47
N PHE A 96 -4.94 -0.06 9.67
CA PHE A 96 -5.55 1.00 10.47
C PHE A 96 -5.55 2.34 9.73
N TYR A 97 -4.45 2.72 9.09
CA TYR A 97 -4.37 3.96 8.33
C TYR A 97 -5.33 3.94 7.12
N PHE A 98 -5.37 2.84 6.37
CA PHE A 98 -6.32 2.69 5.26
C PHE A 98 -7.79 2.84 5.71
N GLU A 99 -8.15 2.28 6.87
CA GLU A 99 -9.52 2.33 7.38
C GLU A 99 -9.90 3.65 8.06
N ASN A 100 -8.93 4.37 8.62
CA ASN A 100 -9.20 5.51 9.51
C ASN A 100 -8.59 6.84 9.02
N ASP A 101 -7.76 6.83 7.98
CA ASP A 101 -6.99 7.98 7.50
C ASP A 101 -6.21 8.66 8.65
N ALA A 102 -5.62 7.83 9.51
CA ALA A 102 -4.93 8.25 10.72
C ALA A 102 -3.85 7.24 11.15
N PHE A 103 -2.83 7.73 11.84
CA PHE A 103 -1.81 6.87 12.44
C PHE A 103 -2.37 6.15 13.67
N ILE A 104 -2.04 4.86 13.81
CA ILE A 104 -2.40 4.08 14.99
C ILE A 104 -1.56 4.52 16.20
N GLU A 105 -2.16 4.53 17.39
CA GLU A 105 -1.45 4.71 18.66
C GLU A 105 -1.26 3.35 19.36
N TYR A 106 -0.04 3.08 19.86
CA TYR A 106 0.34 1.80 20.49
C TYR A 106 0.25 1.80 22.02
#